data_AF-E6X7Y3-F1
#
_entry.id   AF-E6X7Y3-F1
#
_cell.length_a   1.000
_cell.length_b   1.000
_cell.length_c   1.000
_cell.angle_alpha   90.00
_cell.angle_beta   90.00
_cell.angle_gamma   90.00
#
_symmetry.space_group_name_H-M   'P 1'
#
loop_
_entity.id
_entity.type
_entity.pdbx_description
1 polymer ?
#
loop_
_entity_poly.entity_id
_entity_poly.type
_entity_poly.pdbx_seq_one_letter_code
_entity_poly.pdbx_strand_id
1 'polypeptide(L)'
;MKIRTKKDVEKLDNKIKEELGIDVQKYRNEEVIENFVELLVFPKYIFNCLIRPLLISILIFIVGFFIFDLVHIEYVIYGTVGLILFLITGILVGLLLLMWKMKSDMWGVVNYSLDIMKSAITDMIQVNNQVNEENRKDVLGLLFKGIIHIVTIPMISKVISDKVPFVGGIVKRIVKKILTLFSDKVKFDEEKLSQELNKKEGDSNALRIYLNSISSATTGLEKIMNFTFGVAQFPLKIVFGIILSILVLFLYLIN
;
A
#
# COMPACT_ATOMS: atom_id res chain seq x y z
N MET A 1 -14.39 -13.97 8.56
CA MET A 1 -15.49 -13.21 7.89
C MET A 1 -14.94 -12.33 6.78
N LYS A 2 -15.42 -12.40 5.53
CA LYS A 2 -15.02 -11.48 4.44
C LYS A 2 -15.95 -10.27 4.45
N ILE A 3 -15.42 -9.04 4.49
CA ILE A 3 -16.22 -7.81 4.61
C ILE A 3 -16.36 -7.17 3.22
N ARG A 4 -17.59 -7.07 2.71
CA ARG A 4 -17.84 -6.50 1.37
C ARG A 4 -18.88 -5.40 1.36
N THR A 5 -19.86 -5.46 2.25
CA THR A 5 -21.03 -4.57 2.30
C THR A 5 -21.07 -3.72 3.58
N LYS A 6 -21.90 -2.68 3.60
CA LYS A 6 -22.13 -1.87 4.81
C LYS A 6 -22.71 -2.71 5.96
N LYS A 7 -23.62 -3.64 5.65
CA LYS A 7 -24.19 -4.58 6.64
C LYS A 7 -23.12 -5.48 7.26
N ASP A 8 -22.10 -5.87 6.50
CA ASP A 8 -20.98 -6.65 7.05
C ASP A 8 -20.13 -5.83 8.02
N VAL A 9 -20.01 -4.52 7.77
CA VAL A 9 -19.30 -3.58 8.66
C VAL A 9 -20.08 -3.38 9.96
N GLU A 10 -21.41 -3.22 9.89
CA GLU A 10 -22.28 -3.13 11.08
C GLU A 10 -22.24 -4.40 11.91
N LYS A 11 -22.31 -5.58 11.27
CA LYS A 11 -22.16 -6.87 11.95
C LYS A 11 -20.80 -7.01 12.64
N LEU A 12 -19.74 -6.52 11.99
CA LEU A 12 -18.39 -6.53 12.57
C LEU A 12 -18.29 -5.59 13.78
N ASP A 13 -18.88 -4.40 13.70
CA ASP A 13 -18.91 -3.42 14.79
C ASP A 13 -19.64 -3.98 16.02
N ASN A 14 -20.83 -4.56 15.81
CA ASN A 14 -21.59 -5.20 16.90
C ASN A 14 -20.82 -6.37 17.50
N LYS A 15 -20.23 -7.23 16.65
CA LYS A 15 -19.42 -8.36 17.11
C LYS A 15 -18.23 -7.92 17.96
N ILE A 16 -17.55 -6.83 17.59
CA ILE A 16 -16.43 -6.27 18.37
C ILE A 16 -16.93 -5.72 19.72
N LYS A 17 -18.05 -4.99 19.73
CA LYS A 17 -18.63 -4.46 20.96
C LYS A 17 -19.08 -5.57 21.91
N GLU A 18 -19.70 -6.62 21.39
CA GLU A 18 -20.19 -7.77 22.17
C GLU A 18 -19.04 -8.67 22.67
N GLU A 19 -18.08 -9.01 21.82
CA GLU A 19 -17.01 -9.97 22.18
C GLU A 19 -15.81 -9.29 22.87
N LEU A 20 -15.48 -8.05 22.49
CA LEU A 20 -14.27 -7.37 22.97
C LEU A 20 -14.56 -6.23 23.96
N GLY A 21 -15.80 -5.75 24.06
CA GLY A 21 -16.19 -4.70 25.00
C GLY A 21 -15.66 -3.30 24.65
N ILE A 22 -15.12 -3.11 23.44
CA ILE A 22 -14.52 -1.84 23.00
C ILE A 22 -15.29 -1.23 21.83
N ASP A 23 -15.27 0.10 21.75
CA ASP A 23 -15.74 0.84 20.57
C ASP A 23 -14.58 1.29 19.70
N VAL A 24 -14.36 0.59 18.60
CA VAL A 24 -13.29 0.91 17.63
C VAL A 24 -13.52 2.22 16.90
N GLN A 25 -14.74 2.77 16.88
CA GLN A 25 -15.02 4.05 16.22
C GLN A 25 -14.32 5.22 16.91
N LYS A 26 -14.03 5.10 18.22
CA LYS A 26 -13.29 6.09 19.02
C LYS A 26 -11.90 6.39 18.44
N TYR A 27 -11.28 5.46 17.72
CA TYR A 27 -9.95 5.65 17.13
C TYR A 27 -9.97 6.35 15.78
N ARG A 28 -11.13 6.83 15.30
CA ARG A 28 -11.20 7.66 14.11
C ARG A 28 -10.66 9.06 14.42
N ASN A 29 -9.45 9.35 13.94
CA ASN A 29 -8.87 10.69 13.97
C ASN A 29 -8.62 11.15 12.53
N GLU A 30 -9.47 12.06 12.05
CA GLU A 30 -9.39 12.57 10.67
C GLU A 30 -8.13 13.41 10.44
N GLU A 31 -7.69 14.20 11.41
CA GLU A 31 -6.51 15.09 11.31
C GLU A 31 -5.20 14.30 11.13
N VAL A 32 -5.02 13.21 11.88
CA VAL A 32 -3.83 12.36 11.74
C VAL A 32 -3.80 11.67 10.38
N ILE A 33 -4.97 11.25 9.87
CA ILE A 33 -5.06 10.63 8.55
C ILE A 33 -4.93 11.65 7.43
N GLU A 34 -5.35 12.89 7.60
CA GLU A 34 -5.12 13.94 6.61
C GLU A 34 -3.63 14.08 6.29
N ASN A 35 -2.76 14.06 7.30
CA ASN A 35 -1.30 14.07 7.10
C ASN A 35 -0.79 12.87 6.29
N PHE A 36 -1.31 11.66 6.53
CA PHE A 36 -0.95 10.46 5.75
C PHE A 36 -1.50 10.51 4.33
N VAL A 37 -2.69 11.07 4.15
CA VAL A 37 -3.35 11.14 2.86
C VAL A 37 -2.74 12.24 2.01
N GLU A 38 -2.33 13.37 2.58
CA GLU A 38 -1.53 14.38 1.86
C GLU A 38 -0.25 13.78 1.24
N LEU A 39 0.38 12.82 1.93
CA LEU A 39 1.52 12.07 1.41
C LEU A 39 1.11 11.09 0.29
N LEU A 40 -0.04 10.43 0.42
CA LEU A 40 -0.49 9.37 -0.49
C LEU A 40 -1.16 9.90 -1.77
N VAL A 41 -1.65 11.14 -1.76
CA VAL A 41 -2.73 11.58 -2.68
C VAL A 41 -2.41 12.88 -3.43
N PHE A 42 -1.29 13.56 -3.18
CA PHE A 42 -1.05 14.84 -3.83
C PHE A 42 -1.00 14.73 -5.37
N PRO A 43 -1.84 15.45 -6.15
CA PRO A 43 -1.77 15.43 -7.62
C PRO A 43 -0.39 15.84 -8.15
N LYS A 44 0.27 16.78 -7.45
CA LYS A 44 1.68 17.17 -7.67
C LYS A 44 2.65 15.99 -7.56
N TYR A 45 2.32 14.97 -6.76
CA TYR A 45 3.12 13.76 -6.62
C TYR A 45 3.04 12.88 -7.86
N ILE A 46 1.81 12.59 -8.33
CA ILE A 46 1.57 11.87 -9.60
C ILE A 46 2.24 12.61 -10.75
N PHE A 47 2.08 13.93 -10.78
CA PHE A 47 2.75 14.79 -11.75
C PHE A 47 4.27 14.70 -11.64
N ASN A 48 4.87 14.81 -10.46
CA ASN A 48 6.33 14.73 -10.33
C ASN A 48 6.89 13.35 -10.68
N CYS A 49 6.20 12.26 -10.33
CA CYS A 49 6.64 10.90 -10.66
C CYS A 49 6.56 10.60 -12.15
N LEU A 50 5.60 11.20 -12.86
CA LEU A 50 5.37 10.90 -14.27
C LEU A 50 6.04 11.91 -15.21
N ILE A 51 6.00 13.20 -14.87
CA ILE A 51 6.64 14.27 -15.65
C ILE A 51 8.16 14.16 -15.59
N ARG A 52 8.77 13.94 -14.41
CA ARG A 52 10.25 13.97 -14.32
C ARG A 52 10.92 12.94 -15.24
N PRO A 53 10.52 11.65 -15.21
CA PRO A 53 11.10 10.66 -16.13
C PRO A 53 10.79 10.96 -17.60
N LEU A 54 9.62 11.53 -17.90
CA LEU A 54 9.27 11.95 -19.25
C LEU A 54 10.21 13.06 -19.75
N LEU A 55 10.43 14.10 -18.95
CA LEU A 55 11.37 15.19 -19.28
C LEU A 55 12.80 14.69 -19.42
N ILE A 56 13.24 13.81 -18.52
CA ILE A 56 14.56 13.17 -18.62
C ILE A 56 14.67 12.39 -19.94
N SER A 57 13.62 11.65 -20.31
CA SER A 57 13.60 10.89 -21.57
C SER A 57 13.69 11.80 -22.79
N ILE A 58 12.96 12.92 -22.80
CA ILE A 58 13.04 13.93 -23.86
C ILE A 58 14.44 14.55 -23.92
N LEU A 59 15.05 14.85 -22.77
CA LEU A 59 16.40 15.41 -22.72
C LEU A 59 17.42 14.41 -23.29
N ILE A 60 17.35 13.14 -22.90
CA ILE A 60 18.24 12.09 -23.43
C ILE A 60 18.04 11.94 -24.94
N PHE A 61 16.80 11.98 -25.43
CA PHE A 61 16.50 11.96 -26.85
C PHE A 61 17.14 13.13 -27.61
N ILE A 62 17.03 14.36 -27.08
CA ILE A 62 17.67 15.54 -27.70
C ILE A 62 19.19 15.40 -27.70
N VAL A 63 19.77 14.95 -26.59
CA VAL A 63 21.23 14.71 -26.48
C VAL A 63 21.69 13.65 -27.50
N GLY A 64 20.86 12.66 -27.79
CA GLY A 64 21.17 11.62 -28.78
C GLY A 64 21.48 12.16 -30.17
N PHE A 65 20.83 13.24 -30.63
CA PHE A 65 21.15 13.87 -31.92
C PHE A 65 22.60 14.38 -32.02
N PHE A 66 23.26 14.64 -30.88
CA PHE A 66 24.65 15.10 -30.85
C PHE A 66 25.65 13.96 -30.65
N ILE A 67 25.17 12.78 -30.23
CA ILE A 67 26.02 11.61 -29.96
C ILE A 67 26.08 10.68 -31.18
N PHE A 68 24.94 10.47 -31.85
CA PHE A 68 24.85 9.59 -33.00
C PHE A 68 25.26 10.31 -34.29
N ASP A 69 26.09 9.66 -35.11
CA ASP A 69 26.55 10.18 -36.41
C ASP A 69 25.50 9.92 -37.50
N LEU A 70 24.34 10.55 -37.36
CA LEU A 70 23.18 10.32 -38.22
C LEU A 70 23.38 10.91 -39.62
N VAL A 71 22.99 10.17 -40.66
CA VAL A 71 23.11 10.57 -42.08
C VAL A 71 21.74 10.67 -42.76
N HIS A 72 21.44 11.84 -43.35
CA HIS A 72 20.26 12.11 -44.20
C HIS A 72 18.92 11.58 -43.63
N ILE A 73 18.49 10.39 -44.08
CA ILE A 73 17.21 9.77 -43.73
C ILE A 73 17.16 9.31 -42.27
N GLU A 74 18.31 9.02 -41.67
CA GLU A 74 18.44 8.59 -40.28
C GLU A 74 17.98 9.67 -39.30
N TYR A 75 18.16 10.97 -39.63
CA TYR A 75 17.60 12.06 -38.83
C TYR A 75 16.08 12.00 -38.73
N VAL A 76 15.40 11.67 -39.84
CA VAL A 76 13.94 11.59 -39.88
C VAL A 76 13.45 10.36 -39.12
N ILE A 77 14.13 9.23 -39.29
CA ILE A 77 13.81 7.98 -38.59
C ILE A 77 14.04 8.13 -37.09
N TYR A 78 15.21 8.64 -36.67
CA TYR A 78 15.52 8.94 -35.27
C TYR A 78 14.52 9.93 -34.69
N GLY A 79 14.25 11.03 -35.40
CA GLY A 79 13.37 12.09 -34.95
C GLY A 79 11.93 11.63 -34.68
N THR A 80 11.41 10.71 -35.49
CA THR A 80 10.03 10.23 -35.37
C THR A 80 9.92 8.98 -34.50
N VAL A 81 10.59 7.89 -34.89
CA VAL A 81 10.53 6.60 -34.21
C VAL A 81 11.22 6.67 -32.85
N GLY A 82 12.40 7.30 -32.79
CA GLY A 82 13.14 7.48 -31.55
C GLY A 82 12.34 8.28 -30.53
N LEU A 83 11.74 9.42 -30.91
CA LEU A 83 10.90 10.21 -30.01
C LEU A 83 9.78 9.39 -29.39
N ILE A 84 9.04 8.61 -30.21
CA ILE A 84 7.95 7.76 -29.72
C ILE A 84 8.49 6.74 -28.70
N LEU A 85 9.59 6.05 -29.02
CA LEU A 85 10.18 5.04 -28.14
C LEU A 85 10.69 5.65 -26.83
N PHE A 86 11.35 6.81 -26.86
CA PHE A 86 11.77 7.53 -25.66
C PHE A 86 10.57 7.99 -24.82
N LEU A 87 9.53 8.56 -25.43
CA LEU A 87 8.34 8.99 -24.69
C LEU A 87 7.65 7.81 -24.00
N ILE A 88 7.43 6.69 -24.70
CA ILE A 88 6.84 5.48 -24.12
C ILE A 88 7.70 4.96 -22.98
N THR A 89 9.03 4.91 -23.16
CA THR A 89 9.96 4.48 -22.11
C THR A 89 9.87 5.38 -20.89
N GLY A 90 9.87 6.70 -21.06
CA GLY A 90 9.73 7.68 -19.99
C GLY A 90 8.42 7.52 -19.21
N ILE A 91 7.30 7.33 -19.92
CA ILE A 91 5.99 7.06 -19.30
C ILE A 91 6.03 5.76 -18.48
N LEU A 92 6.58 4.67 -19.03
CA LEU A 92 6.67 3.38 -18.34
C LEU A 92 7.52 3.47 -17.07
N VAL A 93 8.66 4.16 -17.12
CA VAL A 93 9.49 4.43 -15.94
C VAL A 93 8.70 5.25 -14.90
N GLY A 94 7.99 6.30 -15.34
CA GLY A 94 7.15 7.10 -14.45
C GLY A 94 6.05 6.30 -13.77
N LEU A 95 5.39 5.40 -14.48
CA LEU A 95 4.39 4.49 -13.91
C LEU A 95 5.00 3.50 -12.92
N LEU A 96 6.19 2.96 -13.20
CA LEU A 96 6.89 2.08 -12.26
C LEU A 96 7.26 2.80 -10.96
N LEU A 97 7.78 4.03 -11.06
CA LEU A 97 8.10 4.86 -9.90
C LEU A 97 6.85 5.22 -9.09
N LEU A 98 5.75 5.55 -9.76
CA LEU A 98 4.47 5.83 -9.12
C LEU A 98 3.99 4.61 -8.31
N MET A 99 4.03 3.42 -8.91
CA MET A 99 3.66 2.18 -8.22
C MET A 99 4.55 1.88 -7.01
N TRP A 100 5.85 2.16 -7.10
CA TRP A 100 6.76 1.98 -5.98
C TRP A 100 6.46 2.94 -4.83
N LYS A 101 6.16 4.20 -5.11
CA LYS A 101 5.74 5.11 -4.05
C LYS A 101 4.42 4.70 -3.43
N MET A 102 3.39 4.41 -4.23
CA MET A 102 2.09 4.00 -3.72
C MET A 102 2.21 2.83 -2.73
N LYS A 103 3.13 1.90 -3.00
CA LYS A 103 3.48 0.81 -2.08
C LYS A 103 4.01 1.33 -0.74
N SER A 104 4.96 2.27 -0.76
CA SER A 104 5.52 2.90 0.44
C SER A 104 4.45 3.64 1.25
N ASP A 105 3.59 4.40 0.59
CA ASP A 105 2.56 5.17 1.29
C ASP A 105 1.48 4.24 1.86
N MET A 106 1.13 3.18 1.14
CA MET A 106 0.23 2.14 1.64
C MET A 106 0.81 1.37 2.83
N TRP A 107 2.12 1.19 2.86
CA TRP A 107 2.79 0.64 4.02
C TRP A 107 2.68 1.58 5.24
N GLY A 108 2.82 2.89 5.04
CA GLY A 108 2.58 3.89 6.09
C GLY A 108 1.17 3.79 6.69
N VAL A 109 0.14 3.64 5.83
CA VAL A 109 -1.25 3.45 6.26
C VAL A 109 -1.45 2.16 7.06
N VAL A 110 -0.84 1.06 6.62
CA VAL A 110 -0.92 -0.23 7.33
C VAL A 110 -0.25 -0.12 8.70
N ASN A 111 0.93 0.50 8.79
CA ASN A 111 1.61 0.73 10.06
C ASN A 111 0.78 1.59 11.02
N TYR A 112 0.19 2.66 10.52
CA TYR A 112 -0.72 3.48 11.31
C TYR A 112 -1.93 2.67 11.83
N SER A 113 -2.47 1.77 11.00
CA SER A 113 -3.56 0.89 11.42
C SER A 113 -3.11 -0.13 12.48
N LEU A 114 -1.87 -0.61 12.41
CA LEU A 114 -1.28 -1.47 13.45
C LEU A 114 -1.03 -0.68 14.75
N ASP A 115 -0.70 0.60 14.68
CA ASP A 115 -0.52 1.44 15.87
C ASP A 115 -1.86 1.75 16.57
N ILE A 116 -2.93 2.01 15.79
CA ILE A 116 -4.30 2.03 16.32
C ILE A 116 -4.62 0.71 17.00
N MET A 117 -4.22 -0.42 16.39
CA MET A 117 -4.44 -1.75 16.95
C MET A 117 -3.77 -1.96 18.29
N LYS A 118 -2.52 -1.51 18.45
CA LYS A 118 -1.83 -1.55 19.75
C LYS A 118 -2.57 -0.76 20.83
N SER A 119 -3.08 0.41 20.46
CA SER A 119 -3.89 1.26 21.36
C SER A 119 -5.20 0.56 21.75
N ALA A 120 -5.89 -0.03 20.78
CA ALA A 120 -7.14 -0.75 21.01
C ALA A 120 -6.97 -2.01 21.87
N ILE A 121 -5.84 -2.73 21.74
CA ILE A 121 -5.51 -3.86 22.64
C ILE A 121 -5.30 -3.38 24.07
N THR A 122 -4.65 -2.23 24.25
CA THR A 122 -4.41 -1.67 25.60
C THR A 122 -5.73 -1.37 26.29
N ASP A 123 -6.67 -0.73 25.58
CA ASP A 123 -8.02 -0.45 26.10
C ASP A 123 -8.82 -1.74 26.32
N MET A 124 -8.71 -2.73 25.42
CA MET A 124 -9.40 -4.03 25.54
C MET A 124 -8.97 -4.79 26.79
N ILE A 125 -7.66 -4.87 27.06
CA ILE A 125 -7.14 -5.56 28.26
C ILE A 125 -7.63 -4.88 29.54
N GLN A 126 -7.87 -3.56 29.53
CA GLN A 126 -8.41 -2.84 30.68
C GLN A 126 -9.90 -3.07 30.93
N VAL A 127 -10.67 -3.40 29.88
CA VAL A 127 -12.14 -3.46 29.93
C VAL A 127 -12.66 -4.89 29.93
N ASN A 128 -11.95 -5.85 29.35
CA ASN A 128 -12.46 -7.19 29.12
C ASN A 128 -11.46 -8.29 29.52
N ASN A 129 -11.85 -9.12 30.49
CA ASN A 129 -11.08 -10.26 31.00
C ASN A 129 -11.39 -11.60 30.27
N GLN A 130 -12.24 -11.62 29.23
CA GLN A 130 -12.63 -12.85 28.53
C GLN A 130 -11.63 -13.32 27.45
N VAL A 131 -10.45 -12.70 27.38
CA VAL A 131 -9.45 -13.02 26.35
C VAL A 131 -8.47 -14.05 26.88
N ASN A 132 -8.57 -15.28 26.37
CA ASN A 132 -7.77 -16.43 26.75
C ASN A 132 -6.73 -16.75 25.67
N GLU A 133 -5.76 -17.61 25.97
CA GLU A 133 -4.72 -17.97 25.00
C GLU A 133 -5.28 -18.60 23.72
N GLU A 134 -6.35 -19.39 23.83
CA GLU A 134 -6.99 -20.09 22.70
C GLU A 134 -7.74 -19.15 21.74
N ASN A 135 -8.32 -18.04 22.22
CA ASN A 135 -9.10 -17.13 21.36
C ASN A 135 -8.28 -15.92 20.87
N ARG A 136 -7.04 -15.79 21.34
CA ARG A 136 -6.15 -14.65 21.11
C ARG A 136 -5.96 -14.26 19.64
N LYS A 137 -5.72 -15.26 18.81
CA LYS A 137 -5.50 -15.08 17.36
C LYS A 137 -6.75 -14.58 16.67
N ASP A 138 -7.89 -15.11 17.07
CA ASP A 138 -9.20 -14.70 16.54
C ASP A 138 -9.54 -13.28 16.99
N VAL A 139 -9.24 -12.93 18.24
CA VAL A 139 -9.37 -11.56 18.76
C VAL A 139 -8.48 -10.58 17.99
N LEU A 140 -7.19 -10.90 17.78
CA LEU A 140 -6.27 -10.08 16.97
C LEU A 140 -6.76 -9.93 15.52
N GLY A 141 -7.21 -11.03 14.91
CA GLY A 141 -7.79 -11.02 13.57
C GLY A 141 -9.04 -10.16 13.46
N LEU A 142 -9.94 -10.28 14.43
CA LEU A 142 -11.19 -9.52 14.52
C LEU A 142 -10.91 -8.03 14.71
N LEU A 143 -10.00 -7.70 15.61
CA LEU A 143 -9.61 -6.33 15.92
C LEU A 143 -8.95 -5.65 14.73
N PHE A 144 -7.97 -6.29 14.08
CA PHE A 144 -7.32 -5.74 12.89
C PHE A 144 -8.32 -5.52 11.76
N LYS A 145 -9.24 -6.46 11.58
CA LYS A 145 -10.34 -6.34 10.61
C LYS A 145 -11.28 -5.19 10.95
N GLY A 146 -11.62 -5.02 12.22
CA GLY A 146 -12.38 -3.88 12.74
C GLY A 146 -11.71 -2.55 12.38
N ILE A 147 -10.43 -2.41 12.73
CA ILE A 147 -9.67 -1.18 12.48
C ILE A 147 -9.61 -0.88 10.98
N ILE A 148 -9.24 -1.86 10.14
CA ILE A 148 -9.15 -1.60 8.70
C ILE A 148 -10.51 -1.22 8.10
N HIS A 149 -11.59 -1.94 8.44
CA HIS A 149 -12.88 -1.76 7.77
C HIS A 149 -13.78 -0.67 8.36
N ILE A 150 -13.68 -0.42 9.67
CA ILE A 150 -14.48 0.58 10.38
C ILE A 150 -13.72 1.90 10.50
N VAL A 151 -12.39 1.88 10.62
CA VAL A 151 -11.59 3.07 10.93
C VAL A 151 -10.82 3.52 9.67
N THR A 152 -9.85 2.73 9.22
CA THR A 152 -8.89 3.13 8.18
C THR A 152 -9.52 3.33 6.80
N ILE A 153 -10.29 2.36 6.28
CA ILE A 153 -10.89 2.45 4.93
C ILE A 153 -11.85 3.64 4.80
N PRO A 154 -12.82 3.86 5.72
CA PRO A 154 -13.73 5.00 5.63
C PRO A 154 -13.00 6.34 5.67
N MET A 155 -12.03 6.50 6.57
CA MET A 155 -11.30 7.76 6.71
C MET A 155 -10.46 8.06 5.47
N ILE A 156 -9.64 7.11 5.00
CA ILE A 156 -8.82 7.34 3.80
C ILE A 156 -9.70 7.56 2.56
N SER A 157 -10.82 6.85 2.47
CA SER A 157 -11.79 7.05 1.39
C SER A 157 -12.39 8.45 1.38
N LYS A 158 -12.67 9.02 2.57
CA LYS A 158 -13.20 10.37 2.73
C LYS A 158 -12.16 11.39 2.26
N VAL A 159 -10.96 11.35 2.84
CA VAL A 159 -9.90 12.32 2.53
C VAL A 159 -9.45 12.25 1.06
N ILE A 160 -9.36 11.07 0.44
CA ILE A 160 -9.10 10.94 -1.01
C ILE A 160 -10.19 11.63 -1.83
N SER A 161 -11.46 11.45 -1.45
CA SER A 161 -12.59 12.02 -2.20
C SER A 161 -12.60 13.54 -2.09
N ASP A 162 -12.23 14.07 -0.93
CA ASP A 162 -12.24 15.50 -0.65
C ASP A 162 -11.05 16.23 -1.29
N LYS A 163 -9.87 15.58 -1.35
CA LYS A 163 -8.62 16.22 -1.80
C LYS A 163 -8.27 16.00 -3.29
N VAL A 164 -8.85 15.02 -3.97
CA VAL A 164 -8.55 14.75 -5.41
C VAL A 164 -9.78 14.86 -6.27
N PRO A 165 -10.02 16.05 -6.86
CA PRO A 165 -11.04 16.19 -7.87
C PRO A 165 -10.69 15.32 -9.09
N PHE A 166 -11.71 14.80 -9.77
CA PHE A 166 -11.66 13.98 -10.99
C PHE A 166 -11.06 12.56 -10.86
N VAL A 167 -9.99 12.35 -10.08
CA VAL A 167 -9.29 11.04 -10.00
C VAL A 167 -9.54 10.31 -8.67
N GLY A 168 -10.10 10.99 -7.66
CA GLY A 168 -10.32 10.45 -6.31
C GLY A 168 -11.14 9.15 -6.30
N GLY A 169 -12.11 8.99 -7.20
CA GLY A 169 -12.92 7.77 -7.31
C GLY A 169 -12.10 6.51 -7.68
N ILE A 170 -11.12 6.64 -8.57
CA ILE A 170 -10.25 5.53 -8.99
C ILE A 170 -9.29 5.19 -7.85
N VAL A 171 -8.64 6.21 -7.28
CA VAL A 171 -7.68 6.03 -6.17
C VAL A 171 -8.37 5.38 -4.98
N LYS A 172 -9.57 5.86 -4.60
CA LYS A 172 -10.41 5.26 -3.54
C LYS A 172 -10.67 3.78 -3.78
N ARG A 173 -11.02 3.39 -5.02
CA ARG A 173 -11.27 1.99 -5.37
C ARG A 173 -10.02 1.13 -5.21
N ILE A 174 -8.87 1.63 -5.65
CA ILE A 174 -7.58 0.95 -5.54
C ILE A 174 -7.21 0.77 -4.06
N VAL A 175 -7.19 1.86 -3.29
CA VAL A 175 -6.82 1.85 -1.86
C VAL A 175 -7.74 0.94 -1.07
N LYS A 176 -9.07 1.02 -1.28
CA LYS A 176 -10.03 0.12 -0.62
C LYS A 176 -9.72 -1.35 -0.92
N LYS A 177 -9.43 -1.69 -2.17
CA LYS A 177 -9.14 -3.06 -2.60
C LYS A 177 -7.84 -3.57 -1.96
N ILE A 178 -6.80 -2.74 -1.94
CA ILE A 178 -5.53 -3.03 -1.28
C ILE A 178 -5.78 -3.31 0.20
N LEU A 179 -6.34 -2.36 0.95
CA LEU A 179 -6.58 -2.51 2.40
C LEU A 179 -7.47 -3.70 2.76
N THR A 180 -8.49 -3.98 1.95
CA THR A 180 -9.35 -5.17 2.15
C THR A 180 -8.54 -6.47 1.99
N LEU A 181 -7.67 -6.55 0.97
CA LEU A 181 -6.79 -7.71 0.78
C LEU A 181 -5.82 -7.88 1.96
N PHE A 182 -5.33 -6.78 2.52
CA PHE A 182 -4.50 -6.80 3.73
C PHE A 182 -5.25 -7.37 4.93
N SER A 183 -6.45 -6.85 5.20
CA SER A 183 -7.28 -7.32 6.31
C SER A 183 -7.68 -8.79 6.17
N ASP A 184 -7.90 -9.28 4.94
CA ASP A 184 -8.26 -10.68 4.70
C ASP A 184 -7.08 -11.64 4.73
N LYS A 185 -5.84 -11.18 4.50
CA LYS A 185 -4.64 -12.02 4.43
C LYS A 185 -3.75 -11.97 5.66
N VAL A 186 -4.03 -11.09 6.62
CA VAL A 186 -3.28 -11.07 7.88
C VAL A 186 -3.39 -12.44 8.56
N LYS A 187 -2.25 -12.96 9.02
CA LYS A 187 -2.18 -14.16 9.85
C LYS A 187 -1.32 -13.80 11.05
N PHE A 188 -1.88 -13.99 12.24
CA PHE A 188 -1.15 -13.89 13.49
C PHE A 188 -0.62 -15.29 13.84
N ASP A 189 0.67 -15.37 14.14
CA ASP A 189 1.41 -16.63 14.26
C ASP A 189 1.42 -17.12 15.72
N GLU A 190 0.87 -18.32 15.94
CA GLU A 190 0.55 -18.92 17.24
C GLU A 190 1.74 -19.64 17.89
N GLU A 191 2.64 -20.22 17.08
CA GLU A 191 3.74 -21.03 17.62
C GLU A 191 4.82 -20.17 18.29
N LYS A 192 5.02 -18.93 17.81
CA LYS A 192 5.85 -17.93 18.51
C LYS A 192 5.18 -17.36 19.76
N LEU A 193 3.85 -17.32 19.78
CA LEU A 193 3.03 -16.86 20.89
C LEU A 193 3.17 -17.80 22.10
N SER A 194 3.12 -19.12 21.88
CA SER A 194 3.19 -20.15 22.94
C SER A 194 4.58 -20.30 23.58
N GLN A 195 5.65 -20.06 22.83
CA GLN A 195 7.03 -20.21 23.33
C GLN A 195 7.46 -19.07 24.26
N GLU A 196 6.90 -17.86 24.13
CA GLU A 196 7.21 -16.72 25.02
C GLU A 196 6.48 -16.79 26.37
N LEU A 197 5.35 -17.50 26.42
CA LEU A 197 4.52 -17.69 27.61
C LEU A 197 5.18 -18.58 28.68
N ASN A 198 5.88 -19.63 28.27
CA ASN A 198 6.58 -20.53 29.17
C ASN A 198 7.77 -19.88 29.92
N LYS A 199 8.05 -18.59 29.73
CA LYS A 199 9.17 -17.91 30.36
C LYS A 199 8.84 -16.88 31.44
N LYS A 200 7.63 -16.31 31.56
CA LYS A 200 7.35 -15.25 32.57
C LYS A 200 5.87 -15.18 33.01
N GLU A 201 5.61 -15.18 34.32
CA GLU A 201 4.27 -14.93 34.90
C GLU A 201 4.00 -13.43 35.09
N GLY A 202 2.76 -12.97 34.81
CA GLY A 202 2.22 -11.65 35.18
C GLY A 202 1.44 -10.92 34.07
N ASP A 203 0.44 -10.08 34.43
CA ASP A 203 -0.42 -9.33 33.50
C ASP A 203 0.32 -8.44 32.49
N SER A 204 1.53 -7.96 32.82
CA SER A 204 2.40 -7.25 31.87
C SER A 204 2.84 -8.11 30.68
N ASN A 205 2.71 -9.43 30.82
CA ASN A 205 3.11 -10.39 29.81
C ASN A 205 2.05 -10.52 28.71
N ALA A 206 0.75 -10.41 29.03
CA ALA A 206 -0.31 -10.47 28.03
C ALA A 206 -0.18 -9.33 27.00
N LEU A 207 -0.07 -8.07 27.44
CA LEU A 207 0.10 -6.93 26.53
C LEU A 207 1.37 -7.08 25.67
N ARG A 208 2.48 -7.48 26.28
CA ARG A 208 3.74 -7.69 25.57
C ARG A 208 3.64 -8.76 24.49
N ILE A 209 2.97 -9.87 24.77
CA ILE A 209 2.76 -10.95 23.82
C ILE A 209 1.88 -10.49 22.64
N TYR A 210 0.86 -9.65 22.90
CA TYR A 210 0.07 -9.02 21.83
C TYR A 210 0.90 -8.09 20.95
N LEU A 211 1.72 -7.24 21.56
CA LEU A 211 2.62 -6.34 20.83
C LEU A 211 3.62 -7.11 19.97
N ASN A 212 4.19 -8.20 20.50
CA ASN A 212 5.09 -9.09 19.77
C ASN A 212 4.40 -9.79 18.59
N SER A 213 3.12 -10.14 18.75
CA SER A 213 2.30 -10.72 17.67
C SER A 213 2.01 -9.72 16.56
N ILE A 214 1.69 -8.47 16.93
CA ILE A 214 1.53 -7.37 15.97
C ILE A 214 2.84 -7.11 15.22
N SER A 215 3.97 -7.07 15.94
CA SER A 215 5.29 -6.89 15.33
C SER A 215 5.63 -8.04 14.38
N SER A 216 5.31 -9.28 14.72
CA SER A 216 5.52 -10.44 13.85
C SER A 216 4.61 -10.42 12.63
N ALA A 217 3.34 -10.03 12.81
CA ALA A 217 2.40 -9.85 11.71
C ALA A 217 2.83 -8.73 10.76
N THR A 218 3.52 -7.70 11.26
CA THR A 218 4.05 -6.59 10.45
C THR A 218 4.95 -7.14 9.32
N THR A 219 5.91 -8.00 9.63
CA THR A 219 6.77 -8.61 8.59
C THR A 219 5.98 -9.45 7.58
N GLY A 220 4.93 -10.15 8.03
CA GLY A 220 4.03 -10.90 7.15
C GLY A 220 3.23 -9.98 6.21
N LEU A 221 2.72 -8.86 6.74
CA LEU A 221 2.03 -7.84 5.96
C LEU A 221 2.97 -7.17 4.96
N GLU A 222 4.23 -6.88 5.32
CA GLU A 222 5.21 -6.32 4.39
C GLU A 222 5.45 -7.27 3.20
N LYS A 223 5.57 -8.58 3.45
CA LYS A 223 5.68 -9.59 2.39
C LYS A 223 4.44 -9.61 1.49
N ILE A 224 3.24 -9.51 2.07
CA ILE A 224 1.99 -9.42 1.30
C ILE A 224 1.97 -8.16 0.43
N MET A 225 2.44 -7.02 0.96
CA MET A 225 2.59 -5.76 0.21
C MET A 225 3.56 -5.89 -0.95
N ASN A 226 4.73 -6.46 -0.69
CA ASN A 226 5.74 -6.75 -1.71
C ASN A 226 5.17 -7.65 -2.80
N PHE A 227 4.42 -8.69 -2.43
CA PHE A 227 3.80 -9.61 -3.37
C PHE A 227 2.69 -8.93 -4.20
N THR A 228 1.75 -8.23 -3.56
CA THR A 228 0.63 -7.58 -4.26
C THR A 228 1.10 -6.51 -5.23
N PHE A 229 2.02 -5.63 -4.80
CA PHE A 229 2.59 -4.64 -5.69
C PHE A 229 3.52 -5.27 -6.74
N GLY A 230 4.23 -6.35 -6.39
CA GLY A 230 5.04 -7.12 -7.33
C GLY A 230 4.22 -7.69 -8.48
N VAL A 231 3.08 -8.32 -8.18
CA VAL A 231 2.14 -8.84 -9.19
C VAL A 231 1.55 -7.72 -10.03
N ALA A 232 1.18 -6.58 -9.43
CA ALA A 232 0.66 -5.44 -10.17
C ALA A 232 1.70 -4.76 -11.08
N GLN A 233 2.97 -4.72 -10.66
CA GLN A 233 4.08 -4.14 -11.42
C GLN A 233 4.63 -5.08 -12.50
N PHE A 234 4.44 -6.40 -12.37
CA PHE A 234 4.99 -7.39 -13.28
C PHE A 234 4.66 -7.14 -14.77
N PRO A 235 3.40 -6.91 -15.18
CA PRO A 235 3.11 -6.62 -16.59
C PRO A 235 3.78 -5.33 -17.06
N LEU A 236 3.86 -4.30 -16.23
CA LEU A 236 4.56 -3.06 -16.55
C LEU A 236 6.06 -3.28 -16.74
N LYS A 237 6.69 -4.12 -15.91
CA LYS A 237 8.10 -4.49 -16.05
C LYS A 237 8.38 -5.27 -17.34
N ILE A 238 7.48 -6.17 -17.73
CA ILE A 238 7.60 -6.90 -19.01
C ILE A 238 7.51 -5.93 -20.18
N VAL A 239 6.46 -5.10 -20.23
CA VAL A 239 6.27 -4.12 -21.30
C VAL A 239 7.46 -3.16 -21.36
N PHE A 240 7.94 -2.69 -20.21
CA PHE A 240 9.14 -1.88 -20.12
C PHE A 240 10.37 -2.60 -20.69
N GLY A 241 10.61 -3.86 -20.31
CA GLY A 241 11.71 -4.64 -20.85
C GLY A 241 11.65 -4.82 -22.36
N ILE A 242 10.46 -5.06 -22.92
CA ILE A 242 10.26 -5.19 -24.37
C ILE A 242 10.54 -3.86 -25.08
N ILE A 243 9.92 -2.77 -24.62
CA ILE A 243 10.09 -1.44 -25.24
C ILE A 243 11.53 -0.96 -25.12
N LEU A 244 12.17 -1.19 -23.98
CA LEU A 244 13.58 -0.83 -23.77
C LEU A 244 14.50 -1.64 -24.70
N SER A 245 14.27 -2.94 -24.87
CA SER A 245 15.02 -3.76 -25.82
C SER A 245 14.84 -3.27 -27.26
N ILE A 246 13.62 -2.90 -27.65
CA ILE A 246 13.33 -2.32 -28.97
C ILE A 246 14.06 -0.97 -29.11
N LEU A 247 14.05 -0.12 -28.09
CA LEU A 247 14.77 1.16 -28.10
C LEU A 247 16.27 0.94 -28.25
N VAL A 248 16.88 0.03 -27.48
CA VAL A 248 18.31 -0.27 -27.58
C VAL A 248 18.67 -0.83 -28.96
N LEU A 249 17.88 -1.77 -29.49
CA LEU A 249 18.07 -2.30 -30.83
C LEU A 249 17.96 -1.21 -31.90
N PHE A 250 16.97 -0.33 -31.77
CA PHE A 250 16.77 0.81 -32.66
C PHE A 250 17.99 1.75 -32.66
N LEU A 251 18.48 2.11 -31.48
CA LEU A 251 19.68 2.95 -31.33
C LEU A 251 20.94 2.28 -31.89
N TYR A 252 21.04 0.96 -31.78
CA TYR A 252 22.17 0.19 -32.34
C TYR A 252 22.12 0.12 -33.88
N LEU A 253 20.94 0.04 -34.47
CA LEU A 253 20.78 -0.07 -35.94
C LEU A 253 20.94 1.26 -36.67
N ILE A 254 20.75 2.38 -35.97
CA ILE A 254 20.81 3.73 -36.54
C ILE A 254 22.17 4.40 -36.36
N ASN A 255 23.11 3.71 -35.69
CA ASN A 255 24.48 4.12 -35.47
C ASN A 255 25.43 3.21 -36.25
#